data_AF-A0A501W9K1-F1
#
_entry.id   AF-A0A501W9K1-F1
#
_cell.length_a   1.000
_cell.length_b   1.000
_cell.length_c   1.000
_cell.angle_alpha   90.00
_cell.angle_beta   90.00
_cell.angle_gamma   90.00
#
_symmetry.space_group_name_H-M   'P 1'
#
loop_
_entity.id
_entity.type
_entity.pdbx_description
1 polymer ?
#
loop_
_entity_poly.entity_id
_entity_poly.type
_entity_poly.pdbx_seq_one_letter_code
_entity_poly.pdbx_strand_id
1 'polypeptide(L)'
;MIKLALSILLPLTFILPDTSQLQLLQDLKQDLQQLQSGNSHFISDNSTLSPSVETVAQDLQLFGLIAHLDLSQASYTWQEQGQHQVHRWKFDEGDIRSIVEIQSSIPLDTVVTVRYLDGKPPTQQHIANTFTFRAYFISTVDTPNKLYYLTEEEQGLLGYRLGEKLVEVTYASAKKGLSDVLPRYKEEVRQLVLQLQQ
;
A
#
# COMPACT_ATOMS: atom_id res chain seq x y z
N MET A 1 -19.97 47.80 -38.85
CA MET A 1 -19.96 46.34 -39.07
C MET A 1 -20.13 45.67 -37.72
N ILE A 2 -21.31 45.11 -37.45
CA ILE A 2 -21.61 44.30 -36.26
C ILE A 2 -22.19 42.99 -36.78
N LYS A 3 -21.57 41.86 -36.44
CA LYS A 3 -22.24 40.58 -36.35
C LYS A 3 -21.72 39.86 -35.11
N LEU A 4 -22.60 39.80 -34.11
CA LEU A 4 -22.55 38.85 -32.99
C LEU A 4 -22.40 37.43 -33.54
N ALA A 5 -21.50 36.64 -32.94
CA ALA A 5 -21.62 35.20 -32.90
C ALA A 5 -21.37 34.75 -31.45
N LEU A 6 -22.48 34.54 -30.76
CA LEU A 6 -22.62 33.89 -29.47
C LEU A 6 -22.66 32.37 -29.69
N SER A 7 -22.24 31.60 -28.68
CA SER A 7 -22.42 30.15 -28.51
C SER A 7 -21.31 29.29 -29.14
N ILE A 8 -20.72 28.30 -28.48
CA ILE A 8 -21.33 27.29 -27.61
C ILE A 8 -20.34 26.90 -26.48
N LEU A 9 -20.84 26.91 -25.25
CA LEU A 9 -20.23 26.24 -24.09
C LEU A 9 -20.09 24.74 -24.38
N LEU A 10 -18.85 24.25 -24.46
CA LEU A 10 -18.58 22.82 -24.29
C LEU A 10 -18.59 22.51 -22.80
N PRO A 11 -19.45 21.60 -22.31
CA PRO A 11 -19.29 21.08 -20.97
C PRO A 11 -18.02 20.22 -21.00
N LEU A 12 -16.94 20.70 -20.41
CA LEU A 12 -15.87 19.80 -19.98
C LEU A 12 -16.47 18.90 -18.90
N THR A 13 -17.02 17.76 -19.32
CA THR A 13 -17.17 16.61 -18.43
C THR A 13 -15.77 16.14 -18.10
N PHE A 14 -15.17 16.73 -17.07
CA PHE A 14 -14.09 16.08 -16.34
C PHE A 14 -14.68 14.78 -15.79
N ILE A 15 -14.34 13.66 -16.41
CA ILE A 15 -14.49 12.34 -15.80
C ILE A 15 -13.48 12.36 -14.64
N LEU A 16 -13.92 12.83 -13.48
CA LEU A 16 -13.18 12.68 -12.25
C LEU A 16 -13.09 11.17 -12.01
N PRO A 17 -11.88 10.57 -11.92
CA PRO A 17 -11.76 9.18 -11.54
C PRO A 17 -12.47 8.99 -10.20
N ASP A 18 -13.25 7.92 -10.09
CA ASP A 18 -13.91 7.57 -8.83
C ASP A 18 -12.85 7.11 -7.83
N THR A 19 -12.29 8.08 -7.12
CA THR A 19 -11.25 7.89 -6.10
C THR A 19 -11.82 7.31 -4.80
N SER A 20 -13.13 7.05 -4.73
CA SER A 20 -13.78 6.51 -3.54
C SER A 20 -13.72 4.98 -3.42
N GLN A 21 -13.19 4.30 -4.44
CA GLN A 21 -13.08 2.85 -4.45
C GLN A 21 -11.82 2.36 -3.71
N LEU A 22 -12.04 1.59 -2.64
CA LEU A 22 -11.01 0.87 -1.90
C LEU A 22 -10.28 -0.13 -2.81
N GLN A 23 -8.95 -0.02 -2.91
CA GLN A 23 -8.13 -0.84 -3.81
C GLN A 23 -7.75 -2.22 -3.23
N LEU A 24 -8.06 -2.47 -1.96
CA LEU A 24 -7.60 -3.65 -1.20
C LEU A 24 -7.88 -4.99 -1.90
N LEU A 25 -9.05 -5.14 -2.54
CA LEU A 25 -9.39 -6.41 -3.21
C LEU A 25 -8.48 -6.69 -4.41
N GLN A 26 -8.10 -5.65 -5.16
CA GLN A 26 -7.20 -5.77 -6.29
C GLN A 26 -5.80 -6.14 -5.82
N ASP A 27 -5.32 -5.45 -4.78
CA ASP A 27 -4.02 -5.71 -4.18
C ASP A 27 -3.90 -7.13 -3.63
N LEU A 28 -4.91 -7.60 -2.88
CA LEU A 28 -4.93 -8.98 -2.37
C LEU A 28 -4.83 -10.03 -3.48
N LYS A 29 -5.56 -9.82 -4.59
CA LYS A 29 -5.54 -10.75 -5.73
C LYS A 29 -4.18 -10.76 -6.40
N GLN A 30 -3.62 -9.59 -6.65
CA GLN A 30 -2.31 -9.44 -7.26
C GLN A 30 -1.23 -10.09 -6.38
N ASP A 31 -1.26 -9.80 -5.09
CA ASP A 31 -0.23 -10.24 -4.16
C ASP A 31 -0.25 -11.75 -3.95
N LEU A 32 -1.44 -12.35 -3.85
CA LEU A 32 -1.59 -13.81 -3.82
C LEU A 32 -1.05 -14.45 -5.09
N GLN A 33 -1.34 -13.88 -6.26
CA GLN A 33 -0.82 -14.38 -7.52
C GLN A 33 0.71 -14.31 -7.56
N GLN A 34 1.30 -13.20 -7.09
CA GLN A 34 2.75 -13.04 -7.06
C GLN A 34 3.44 -14.02 -6.10
N LEU A 35 2.89 -14.21 -4.89
CA LEU A 35 3.37 -15.21 -3.92
C LEU A 35 3.35 -16.63 -4.50
N GLN A 36 2.31 -16.96 -5.26
CA GLN A 36 2.13 -18.28 -5.87
C GLN A 36 2.99 -18.50 -7.13
N SER A 37 3.30 -17.44 -7.88
CA SER A 37 3.99 -17.52 -9.18
C SER A 37 5.48 -17.93 -9.13
N GLY A 38 6.02 -18.22 -7.95
CA GLY A 38 7.29 -18.96 -7.83
C GLY A 38 8.56 -18.10 -7.82
N ASN A 39 8.48 -16.82 -7.47
CA ASN A 39 9.67 -16.08 -7.06
C ASN A 39 10.11 -16.58 -5.68
N SER A 40 11.39 -16.92 -5.52
CA SER A 40 11.93 -17.26 -4.21
C SER A 40 11.65 -16.11 -3.24
N HIS A 41 10.97 -16.41 -2.14
CA HIS A 41 10.60 -15.46 -1.10
C HIS A 41 10.91 -16.05 0.26
N PHE A 42 11.07 -15.18 1.24
CA PHE A 42 11.26 -15.48 2.63
C PHE A 42 10.11 -14.85 3.42
N ILE A 43 9.43 -15.67 4.22
CA ILE A 43 8.33 -15.23 5.07
C ILE A 43 8.83 -15.26 6.51
N SER A 44 8.83 -14.10 7.14
CA SER A 44 9.06 -13.96 8.57
C SER A 44 7.71 -13.83 9.26
N ASP A 45 7.41 -14.69 10.22
CA ASP A 45 6.18 -14.66 11.01
C ASP A 45 6.54 -14.82 12.49
N ASN A 46 6.10 -13.88 13.34
CA ASN A 46 6.40 -13.90 14.77
C ASN A 46 5.50 -14.86 15.58
N SER A 47 4.49 -15.47 14.96
CA SER A 47 3.46 -16.27 15.60
C SER A 47 3.54 -17.77 15.29
N THR A 48 4.33 -18.18 14.31
CA THR A 48 4.52 -19.58 13.91
C THR A 48 5.98 -19.90 13.61
N LEU A 49 6.37 -21.16 13.85
CA LEU A 49 7.72 -21.67 13.54
C LEU A 49 7.84 -22.17 12.11
N SER A 50 6.74 -22.25 11.36
CA SER A 50 6.70 -22.79 10.00
C SER A 50 5.81 -21.95 9.10
N PRO A 51 6.19 -20.69 8.82
CA PRO A 51 5.44 -19.85 7.90
C PRO A 51 5.48 -20.42 6.49
N SER A 52 4.36 -20.31 5.76
CA SER A 52 4.27 -20.74 4.38
C SER A 52 3.34 -19.83 3.57
N VAL A 53 3.33 -20.00 2.24
CA VAL A 53 2.39 -19.28 1.37
C VAL A 53 0.95 -19.61 1.74
N GLU A 54 0.68 -20.85 2.13
CA GLU A 54 -0.65 -21.29 2.55
C GLU A 54 -1.11 -20.59 3.82
N THR A 55 -0.22 -20.43 4.82
CA THR A 55 -0.58 -19.71 6.04
C THR A 55 -0.86 -18.24 5.73
N VAL A 56 -0.02 -17.60 4.91
CA VAL A 56 -0.26 -16.23 4.43
C VAL A 56 -1.59 -16.13 3.70
N ALA A 57 -1.88 -17.05 2.78
CA ALA A 57 -3.13 -17.02 2.03
C ALA A 57 -4.37 -17.16 2.92
N GLN A 58 -4.29 -17.95 3.99
CA GLN A 58 -5.36 -18.06 5.01
C GLN A 58 -5.54 -16.75 5.76
N ASP A 59 -4.44 -16.12 6.21
CA ASP A 59 -4.48 -14.83 6.88
C ASP A 59 -5.08 -13.73 5.99
N LEU A 60 -4.75 -13.74 4.69
CA LEU A 60 -5.27 -12.78 3.71
C LEU A 60 -6.78 -12.90 3.46
N GLN A 61 -7.42 -14.02 3.82
CA GLN A 61 -8.88 -14.14 3.73
C GLN A 61 -9.59 -13.12 4.63
N LEU A 62 -9.01 -12.77 5.78
CA LEU A 62 -9.58 -11.76 6.66
C LEU A 62 -9.58 -10.37 6.01
N PHE A 63 -8.50 -10.00 5.34
CA PHE A 63 -8.45 -8.78 4.53
C PHE A 63 -9.42 -8.86 3.35
N GLY A 64 -9.61 -10.05 2.78
CA GLY A 64 -10.62 -10.31 1.75
C GLY A 64 -12.03 -9.97 2.22
N LEU A 65 -12.41 -10.32 3.46
CA LEU A 65 -13.71 -9.95 4.02
C LEU A 65 -13.90 -8.43 4.10
N ILE A 66 -12.85 -7.71 4.52
CA ILE A 66 -12.86 -6.24 4.63
C ILE A 66 -12.98 -5.60 3.25
N ALA A 67 -12.26 -6.14 2.26
CA ALA A 67 -12.26 -5.63 0.90
C ALA A 67 -13.62 -5.73 0.19
N HIS A 68 -14.53 -6.56 0.70
CA HIS A 68 -15.90 -6.71 0.19
C HIS A 68 -16.95 -5.99 1.07
N LEU A 69 -16.53 -5.23 2.08
CA LEU A 69 -17.48 -4.44 2.87
C LEU A 69 -18.20 -3.43 1.99
N ASP A 70 -19.50 -3.28 2.22
CA ASP A 70 -20.28 -2.23 1.60
C ASP A 70 -19.87 -0.87 2.19
N LEU A 71 -19.17 -0.06 1.39
CA LEU A 71 -18.70 1.26 1.79
C LEU A 71 -19.79 2.34 1.65
N SER A 72 -20.99 1.99 1.15
CA SER A 72 -22.09 2.95 0.96
C SER A 72 -22.57 3.61 2.24
N GLN A 73 -22.41 2.91 3.38
CA GLN A 73 -22.77 3.41 4.71
C GLN A 73 -21.62 4.14 5.40
N ALA A 74 -20.45 4.24 4.75
CA ALA A 74 -19.29 4.88 5.34
C ALA A 74 -19.25 6.38 4.99
N SER A 75 -18.88 7.19 5.97
CA SER A 75 -18.44 8.57 5.70
C SER A 75 -17.06 8.53 5.06
N TYR A 76 -16.98 8.96 3.80
CA TYR A 76 -15.75 9.01 3.03
C TYR A 76 -15.06 10.38 3.14
N THR A 77 -13.75 10.36 3.35
CA THR A 77 -12.90 11.55 3.27
C THR A 77 -11.63 11.21 2.51
N TRP A 78 -11.11 12.20 1.78
CA TRP A 78 -9.85 12.12 1.08
C TRP A 78 -9.03 13.36 1.35
N GLN A 79 -7.73 13.19 1.52
CA GLN A 79 -6.78 14.28 1.62
C GLN A 79 -5.40 13.87 1.11
N GLU A 80 -4.61 14.85 0.71
CA GLU A 80 -3.21 14.68 0.37
C GLU A 80 -2.34 15.30 1.46
N GLN A 81 -1.32 14.57 1.92
CA GLN A 81 -0.37 15.03 2.91
C GLN A 81 1.06 14.70 2.44
N GLY A 82 1.76 15.70 1.92
CA GLY A 82 3.06 15.47 1.29
C GLY A 82 2.91 14.58 0.05
N GLN A 83 3.63 13.45 0.03
CA GLN A 83 3.57 12.45 -1.05
C GLN A 83 2.48 11.38 -0.84
N HIS A 84 1.64 11.54 0.19
CA HIS A 84 0.68 10.53 0.62
C HIS A 84 -0.74 10.95 0.23
N GLN A 85 -1.44 10.09 -0.50
CA GLN A 85 -2.86 10.17 -0.73
C GLN A 85 -3.57 9.33 0.34
N VAL A 86 -4.38 9.96 1.18
CA VAL A 86 -5.05 9.34 2.31
C VAL A 86 -6.54 9.27 2.03
N HIS A 87 -7.04 8.06 1.87
CA HIS A 87 -8.46 7.76 1.75
C HIS A 87 -8.95 7.17 3.07
N ARG A 88 -10.10 7.62 3.56
CA ARG A 88 -10.65 7.13 4.82
C ARG A 88 -12.15 6.94 4.71
N TRP A 89 -12.59 5.75 5.12
CA TRP A 89 -13.99 5.37 5.30
C TRP A 89 -14.23 5.17 6.79
N LYS A 90 -15.17 5.92 7.37
CA LYS A 90 -15.60 5.79 8.77
C LYS A 90 -17.00 5.20 8.84
N PHE A 91 -17.22 4.25 9.76
CA PHE A 91 -18.51 3.59 9.97
C PHE A 91 -19.03 3.90 11.37
N ASP A 92 -20.32 4.27 11.44
CA ASP A 92 -20.99 4.56 12.72
C ASP A 92 -21.48 3.27 13.41
N GLU A 93 -21.60 2.18 12.67
CA GLU A 93 -22.08 0.87 13.15
C GLU A 93 -21.15 -0.27 12.71
N GLY A 94 -21.28 -1.43 13.38
CA GLY A 94 -20.47 -2.62 13.11
C GLY A 94 -19.16 -2.68 13.90
N ASP A 95 -18.43 -3.80 13.71
CA ASP A 95 -17.15 -4.03 14.40
C ASP A 95 -16.03 -3.16 13.80
N ILE A 96 -16.05 -2.95 12.48
CA ILE A 96 -15.11 -2.10 11.77
C ILE A 96 -15.53 -0.64 11.95
N ARG A 97 -14.64 0.18 12.51
CA ARG A 97 -14.89 1.62 12.74
C ARG A 97 -14.29 2.52 11.68
N SER A 98 -13.16 2.11 11.11
CA SER A 98 -12.60 2.83 9.98
C SER A 98 -11.66 1.97 9.16
N ILE A 99 -11.63 2.26 7.86
CA ILE A 99 -10.59 1.80 6.94
C ILE A 99 -9.85 3.05 6.49
N VAL A 100 -8.52 3.04 6.60
CA VAL A 100 -7.63 4.07 6.06
C VAL A 100 -6.75 3.40 5.00
N GLU A 101 -6.80 3.90 3.77
CA GLU A 101 -5.87 3.55 2.70
C GLU A 101 -4.91 4.72 2.49
N ILE A 102 -3.61 4.41 2.47
CA ILE A 102 -2.55 5.38 2.22
C ILE A 102 -1.78 4.91 1.00
N GLN A 103 -1.98 5.59 -0.12
CA GLN A 103 -1.20 5.42 -1.33
C GLN A 103 -0.05 6.42 -1.35
N SER A 104 1.14 6.01 -1.77
CA SER A 104 2.31 6.88 -1.84
C SER A 104 3.18 6.53 -3.04
N SER A 105 3.54 7.54 -3.82
CA SER A 105 4.49 7.39 -4.94
C SER A 105 5.81 8.02 -4.55
N ILE A 106 6.84 7.20 -4.36
CA ILE A 106 8.16 7.64 -3.89
C ILE A 106 9.18 7.45 -5.00
N PRO A 107 9.70 8.53 -5.60
CA PRO A 107 10.81 8.43 -6.53
C PRO A 107 12.11 8.15 -5.76
N LEU A 108 12.92 7.23 -6.30
CA LEU A 108 14.29 6.99 -5.90
C LEU A 108 15.19 7.25 -7.10
N ASP A 109 16.06 8.23 -6.97
CA ASP A 109 17.14 8.49 -7.92
C ASP A 109 18.44 8.56 -7.12
N THR A 110 19.23 7.49 -7.18
CA THR A 110 20.44 7.33 -6.36
C THR A 110 21.56 6.63 -7.10
N VAL A 111 22.80 6.84 -6.64
CA VAL A 111 23.99 6.14 -7.13
C VAL A 111 24.55 5.30 -5.99
N VAL A 112 24.54 3.99 -6.18
CA VAL A 112 25.11 3.04 -5.22
C VAL A 112 26.50 2.60 -5.65
N THR A 113 27.41 2.45 -4.68
CA THR A 113 28.76 1.94 -4.94
C THR A 113 28.80 0.45 -4.65
N VAL A 114 28.97 -0.35 -5.69
CA VAL A 114 29.12 -1.81 -5.58
C VAL A 114 30.58 -2.14 -5.30
N ARG A 115 30.85 -2.71 -4.13
CA ARG A 115 32.17 -3.24 -3.77
C ARG A 115 32.21 -4.72 -4.06
N TYR A 116 33.23 -5.17 -4.77
CA TYR A 116 33.40 -6.58 -5.07
C TYR A 116 34.33 -7.25 -4.05
N LEU A 117 33.97 -8.45 -3.61
CA LEU A 117 34.79 -9.25 -2.67
C LEU A 117 36.05 -9.83 -3.34
N ASP A 118 36.14 -9.78 -4.66
CA ASP A 118 37.26 -10.28 -5.47
C ASP A 118 38.37 -9.23 -5.70
N GLY A 119 38.31 -8.09 -5.01
CA GLY A 119 39.31 -7.02 -5.09
C GLY A 119 39.22 -6.13 -6.33
N LYS A 120 38.17 -6.26 -7.16
CA LYS A 120 37.91 -5.32 -8.25
C LYS A 120 37.62 -3.91 -7.73
N PRO A 121 38.00 -2.86 -8.48
CA PRO A 121 37.63 -1.50 -8.14
C PRO A 121 36.11 -1.37 -8.04
N PRO A 122 35.60 -0.60 -7.07
CA PRO A 122 34.17 -0.43 -6.90
C PRO A 122 33.56 0.23 -8.13
N THR A 123 32.38 -0.24 -8.54
CA THR A 123 31.60 0.36 -9.62
C THR A 123 30.48 1.20 -9.05
N GLN A 124 30.13 2.27 -9.75
CA GLN A 124 28.95 3.04 -9.45
C GLN A 124 27.80 2.51 -10.30
N GLN A 125 26.67 2.24 -9.66
CA GLN A 125 25.44 1.86 -10.34
C GLN A 125 24.39 2.92 -10.04
N HIS A 126 23.88 3.54 -11.10
CA HIS A 126 22.72 4.42 -11.01
C HIS A 126 21.45 3.58 -10.87
N ILE A 127 20.59 3.95 -9.92
CA ILE A 127 19.29 3.35 -9.67
C ILE A 127 18.27 4.48 -9.73
N ALA A 128 17.40 4.42 -10.72
CA ALA A 128 16.25 5.28 -10.88
C ALA A 128 14.99 4.42 -10.91
N ASN A 129 14.16 4.51 -9.87
CA ASN A 129 12.92 3.74 -9.72
C ASN A 129 11.86 4.62 -9.08
N THR A 130 10.59 4.30 -9.31
CA THR A 130 9.47 4.86 -8.54
C THR A 130 8.79 3.71 -7.80
N PHE A 131 8.50 3.89 -6.52
CA PHE A 131 7.77 2.92 -5.71
C PHE A 131 6.37 3.42 -5.45
N THR A 132 5.37 2.61 -5.79
CA THR A 132 3.98 2.90 -5.44
C THR A 132 3.57 1.99 -4.30
N PHE A 133 3.58 2.51 -3.07
CA PHE A 133 3.16 1.76 -1.89
C PHE A 133 1.67 1.99 -1.62
N ARG A 134 0.98 0.94 -1.20
CA ARG A 134 -0.35 1.03 -0.59
C ARG A 134 -0.35 0.37 0.78
N ALA A 135 -0.76 1.13 1.78
CA ALA A 135 -0.92 0.66 3.15
C ALA A 135 -2.38 0.80 3.59
N TYR A 136 -2.91 -0.26 4.21
CA TYR A 136 -4.26 -0.27 4.75
C TYR A 136 -4.21 -0.42 6.26
N PHE A 137 -4.96 0.42 6.95
CA PHE A 137 -5.13 0.37 8.40
C PHE A 137 -6.60 0.22 8.71
N ILE A 138 -6.94 -0.85 9.43
CA ILE A 138 -8.32 -1.16 9.78
C ILE A 138 -8.47 -1.09 11.29
N SER A 139 -9.31 -0.17 11.72
CA SER A 139 -9.66 0.01 13.12
C SER A 139 -10.97 -0.70 13.44
N THR A 140 -10.99 -1.35 14.58
CA THR A 140 -12.19 -1.99 15.14
C THR A 140 -12.72 -1.16 16.31
N VAL A 141 -13.86 -1.56 16.88
CA VAL A 141 -14.41 -0.92 18.09
C VAL A 141 -13.43 -1.01 19.26
N ASP A 142 -12.72 -2.12 19.37
CA ASP A 142 -11.85 -2.41 20.52
C ASP A 142 -10.42 -1.89 20.33
N THR A 143 -9.94 -1.85 19.09
CA THR A 143 -8.51 -1.57 18.83
C THR A 143 -8.32 -0.74 17.57
N PRO A 144 -7.66 0.42 17.67
CA PRO A 144 -7.26 1.20 16.51
C PRO A 144 -6.17 0.47 15.72
N ASN A 145 -6.26 0.50 14.38
CA ASN A 145 -5.34 -0.17 13.46
C ASN A 145 -5.08 -1.65 13.80
N LYS A 146 -6.10 -2.37 14.28
CA LYS A 146 -6.02 -3.79 14.66
C LYS A 146 -5.41 -4.62 13.53
N LEU A 147 -5.75 -4.28 12.29
CA LEU A 147 -5.20 -4.90 11.10
C LEU A 147 -4.40 -3.87 10.30
N TYR A 148 -3.29 -4.33 9.75
CA TYR A 148 -2.42 -3.56 8.87
C TYR A 148 -2.02 -4.42 7.67
N TYR A 149 -2.03 -3.84 6.48
CA TYR A 149 -1.59 -4.47 5.25
C TYR A 149 -0.68 -3.52 4.49
N LEU A 150 0.40 -4.02 3.91
CA LEU A 150 1.32 -3.25 3.10
C LEU A 150 1.75 -4.02 1.86
N THR A 151 1.60 -3.36 0.72
CA THR A 151 2.04 -3.84 -0.59
C THR A 151 2.77 -2.74 -1.36
N GLU A 152 3.56 -3.15 -2.36
CA GLU A 152 4.10 -2.28 -3.40
C GLU A 152 3.65 -2.78 -4.77
N GLU A 153 3.27 -1.86 -5.64
CA GLU A 153 2.58 -2.12 -6.91
C GLU A 153 3.26 -3.13 -7.84
N GLU A 154 4.59 -3.24 -7.82
CA GLU A 154 5.32 -4.20 -8.65
C GLU A 154 5.80 -5.42 -7.87
N GLN A 155 6.20 -5.23 -6.61
CA GLN A 155 6.81 -6.23 -5.74
C GLN A 155 5.78 -7.15 -5.07
N GLY A 156 4.59 -6.63 -4.83
CA GLY A 156 3.49 -7.26 -4.13
C GLY A 156 3.58 -7.12 -2.61
N LEU A 157 3.01 -8.09 -1.90
CA LEU A 157 2.88 -8.09 -0.44
C LEU A 157 4.24 -7.92 0.23
N LEU A 158 4.40 -6.88 1.04
CA LEU A 158 5.60 -6.66 1.84
C LEU A 158 5.41 -7.05 3.31
N GLY A 159 4.17 -7.00 3.80
CA GLY A 159 3.84 -7.46 5.14
C GLY A 159 2.43 -7.12 5.58
N TYR A 160 2.00 -7.72 6.67
CA TYR A 160 0.71 -7.46 7.29
C TYR A 160 0.75 -7.75 8.79
N ARG A 161 -0.24 -7.23 9.51
CA ARG A 161 -0.42 -7.46 10.95
C ARG A 161 -1.87 -7.83 11.24
N LEU A 162 -2.05 -8.86 12.08
CA LEU A 162 -3.33 -9.30 12.61
C LEU A 162 -3.26 -9.25 14.15
N GLY A 163 -3.62 -8.12 14.76
CA GLY A 163 -3.41 -7.91 16.20
C GLY A 163 -1.92 -7.91 16.56
N GLU A 164 -1.48 -8.94 17.30
CA GLU A 164 -0.08 -9.13 17.70
C GLU A 164 0.75 -9.93 16.68
N LYS A 165 0.09 -10.64 15.76
CA LYS A 165 0.76 -11.38 14.70
C LYS A 165 1.27 -10.40 13.64
N LEU A 166 2.56 -10.45 13.36
CA LEU A 166 3.24 -9.66 12.34
C LEU A 166 3.92 -10.60 11.35
N VAL A 167 3.64 -10.39 10.07
CA VAL A 167 4.25 -11.15 8.98
C VAL A 167 4.90 -10.20 7.99
N GLU A 168 6.12 -10.51 7.60
CA GLU A 168 6.88 -9.77 6.59
C GLU A 168 7.31 -10.72 5.47
N VAL A 169 7.22 -10.24 4.23
CA VAL A 169 7.59 -11.01 3.04
C VAL A 169 8.75 -10.28 2.36
N THR A 170 9.83 -11.01 2.14
CA THR A 170 11.00 -10.53 1.40
C THR A 170 11.19 -11.39 0.16
N TYR A 171 11.26 -10.77 -1.01
CA TYR A 171 11.50 -11.47 -2.26
C TYR A 171 13.00 -11.51 -2.57
N ALA A 172 13.49 -12.64 -3.09
CA ALA A 172 14.88 -12.80 -3.49
C ALA A 172 15.29 -11.83 -4.61
N SER A 173 14.36 -11.55 -5.51
CA SER A 173 14.50 -10.56 -6.58
C SER A 173 13.77 -9.27 -6.22
N ALA A 174 14.16 -8.64 -5.11
CA ALA A 174 13.58 -7.38 -4.70
C ALA A 174 13.89 -6.24 -5.70
N LYS A 175 12.92 -5.38 -5.96
CA LYS A 175 13.04 -4.15 -6.73
C LYS A 175 14.18 -3.32 -6.15
N LYS A 176 15.14 -2.95 -7.00
CA LYS A 176 16.39 -2.31 -6.56
C LYS A 176 16.10 -1.01 -5.82
N GLY A 177 16.69 -0.86 -4.64
CA GLY A 177 16.50 0.32 -3.78
C GLY A 177 15.28 0.24 -2.85
N LEU A 178 14.50 -0.84 -2.87
CA LEU A 178 13.37 -1.04 -1.95
C LEU A 178 13.84 -1.00 -0.49
N SER A 179 14.99 -1.61 -0.18
CA SER A 179 15.59 -1.60 1.17
C SER A 179 15.95 -0.21 1.68
N ASP A 180 16.21 0.74 0.77
CA ASP A 180 16.60 2.11 1.11
C ASP A 180 15.36 2.98 1.38
N VAL A 181 14.26 2.71 0.69
CA VAL A 181 13.01 3.49 0.77
C VAL A 181 12.05 2.94 1.82
N LEU A 182 11.89 1.62 1.90
CA LEU A 182 10.85 0.97 2.69
C LEU A 182 10.88 1.31 4.19
N PRO A 183 12.03 1.32 4.90
CA PRO A 183 12.05 1.64 6.33
C PRO A 183 11.56 3.06 6.62
N ARG A 184 11.99 4.01 5.78
CA ARG A 184 11.56 5.41 5.88
C ARG A 184 10.07 5.55 5.62
N TYR A 185 9.56 4.90 4.57
CA TYR A 185 8.14 4.89 4.25
C TYR A 185 7.29 4.31 5.41
N LYS A 186 7.68 3.16 5.98
CA LYS A 186 6.97 2.54 7.11
C LYS A 186 6.86 3.51 8.30
N GLU A 187 7.92 4.24 8.61
CA GLU A 187 7.91 5.23 9.70
C GLU A 187 7.05 6.46 9.37
N GLU A 188 7.15 7.01 8.15
CA GLU A 188 6.32 8.14 7.70
C GLU A 188 4.83 7.82 7.79
N VAL A 189 4.43 6.65 7.28
CA VAL A 189 3.03 6.19 7.33
C VAL A 189 2.58 5.92 8.76
N ARG A 190 3.44 5.34 9.61
CA ARG A 190 3.11 5.13 11.03
C ARG A 190 2.80 6.46 11.73
N GLN A 191 3.61 7.48 11.51
CA GLN A 191 3.39 8.81 12.08
C GLN A 191 2.12 9.47 11.53
N LEU A 192 1.91 9.36 10.22
CA LEU A 192 0.71 9.86 9.55
C LEU A 192 -0.55 9.26 10.18
N VAL A 193 -0.61 7.94 10.34
CA VAL A 193 -1.78 7.27 10.93
C VAL A 193 -2.01 7.69 12.39
N LEU A 194 -0.95 7.92 13.18
CA LEU A 194 -1.10 8.44 14.55
C LEU A 194 -1.68 9.86 14.59
N GLN A 195 -1.31 10.72 13.64
CA GLN A 195 -1.90 12.06 13.52
C GLN A 195 -3.37 12.00 13.12
N LEU A 196 -3.73 11.05 12.26
CA LEU A 196 -5.10 10.84 11.79
C LEU A 196 -6.07 10.36 12.88
N GLN A 197 -5.57 9.93 14.04
CA GLN A 197 -6.35 9.44 15.17
C GLN A 197 -6.60 10.49 16.27
N GLN A 198 -5.92 11.64 16.18
CA GLN A 198 -6.12 12.78 17.07
C GLN A 198 -7.32 13.61 16.61
#